data_AF-A0A957N9J9-F1
#
_entry.id   AF-A0A957N9J9-F1
#
_cell.length_a   1.000
_cell.length_b   1.000
_cell.length_c   1.000
_cell.angle_alpha   90.00
_cell.angle_beta   90.00
_cell.angle_gamma   90.00
#
_symmetry.space_group_name_H-M   'P 1'
#
loop_
_entity.id
_entity.type
_entity.pdbx_description
1 polymer ?
#
loop_
_entity_poly.entity_id
_entity_poly.type
_entity_poly.pdbx_seq_one_letter_code
_entity_poly.pdbx_strand_id
1 'polypeptide(L)'
;MKFLHRGRVALFIGLLALLAIGLAACKPDANVDIIAPDLGERMIAARTSGAVVAAEPTPMPVLADLTPEEIYAGLPDDVLAAVENADPAAGETLALTNGCVGCHSLDPTAQMTGPTWYDIGDTAVQINLGDMTSGDSAQVVFDVVVK
;
A
#
# COMPACT_ATOMS: atom_id res chain seq x y z
N MET A 1 -9.36 34.33 -49.50
CA MET A 1 -10.03 33.63 -48.38
C MET A 1 -9.39 32.29 -47.97
N LYS A 2 -8.52 31.64 -48.78
CA LYS A 2 -7.88 30.34 -48.44
C LYS A 2 -6.83 30.38 -47.31
N PHE A 3 -6.19 31.53 -47.06
CA PHE A 3 -5.15 31.68 -46.03
C PHE A 3 -5.69 31.70 -44.59
N LEU A 4 -6.88 32.27 -44.38
CA LEU A 4 -7.51 32.32 -43.05
C LEU A 4 -8.00 30.94 -42.58
N HIS A 5 -8.32 30.05 -43.53
CA HIS A 5 -8.76 28.68 -43.23
C HIS A 5 -7.58 27.79 -42.84
N ARG A 6 -6.41 27.95 -43.49
CA ARG A 6 -5.18 27.22 -43.12
C ARG A 6 -4.68 27.57 -41.72
N GLY A 7 -4.75 28.83 -41.31
CA GLY A 7 -4.37 29.25 -39.96
C GLY A 7 -5.28 28.66 -38.87
N ARG A 8 -6.60 28.62 -39.12
CA ARG A 8 -7.58 28.05 -38.19
C ARG A 8 -7.45 26.52 -38.08
N VAL A 9 -7.19 25.84 -39.19
CA VAL A 9 -6.94 24.39 -39.20
C VAL A 9 -5.65 24.04 -38.45
N ALA A 10 -4.57 24.81 -38.66
CA ALA A 10 -3.32 24.61 -37.93
C ALA A 10 -3.49 24.81 -36.40
N LEU A 11 -4.27 25.81 -36.01
CA LEU A 11 -4.56 26.10 -34.60
C LEU A 11 -5.40 24.99 -33.95
N PHE A 12 -6.41 24.48 -34.67
CA PHE A 12 -7.21 23.33 -34.21
C PHE A 12 -6.37 22.05 -34.06
N ILE A 13 -5.47 21.76 -35.01
CA ILE A 13 -4.57 20.60 -34.92
C ILE A 13 -3.61 20.75 -33.74
N GLY A 14 -3.06 21.95 -33.51
CA GLY A 14 -2.22 22.23 -32.36
C GLY A 14 -2.96 22.04 -31.03
N LEU A 15 -4.21 22.48 -30.95
CA LEU A 15 -5.04 22.36 -29.75
C LEU A 15 -5.44 20.91 -29.47
N LEU A 16 -5.73 20.13 -30.51
CA LEU A 16 -5.96 18.68 -30.40
C LEU A 16 -4.70 17.92 -29.96
N ALA A 17 -3.52 18.31 -30.47
CA ALA A 17 -2.25 17.71 -30.06
C ALA A 17 -1.93 18.00 -28.58
N LEU A 18 -2.16 19.23 -28.12
CA LEU A 18 -2.00 19.60 -26.71
C LEU A 18 -2.98 18.84 -25.80
N LEU A 19 -4.23 18.68 -26.23
CA LEU A 19 -5.23 17.89 -25.51
C LEU A 19 -4.82 16.41 -25.40
N ALA A 20 -4.31 15.83 -26.48
CA ALA A 20 -3.84 14.44 -26.49
C ALA A 20 -2.64 14.23 -25.56
N ILE A 21 -1.70 15.18 -25.48
CA ILE A 21 -0.57 15.14 -24.54
C ILE A 21 -1.06 15.24 -23.09
N GLY A 22 -2.03 16.12 -22.81
CA GLY A 22 -2.63 16.25 -21.48
C GLY A 22 -3.33 14.96 -21.01
N LEU A 23 -4.04 14.28 -21.91
CA LEU A 23 -4.68 12.98 -21.60
C LEU A 23 -3.68 11.84 -21.39
N ALA A 24 -2.54 11.85 -22.08
CA ALA A 24 -1.48 10.85 -21.91
C ALA A 24 -0.69 11.03 -20.60
N ALA A 25 -0.57 12.27 -20.10
CA ALA A 25 0.12 12.58 -18.85
C ALA A 25 -0.63 12.11 -17.59
N CYS A 26 -1.89 11.70 -17.70
CA CYS A 26 -2.66 11.07 -16.61
C CYS A 26 -2.54 9.54 -16.57
N LYS A 27 -1.63 8.92 -17.34
CA LYS A 27 -1.39 7.48 -17.23
C LYS A 27 -0.53 7.21 -15.99
N PRO A 28 -0.95 6.32 -15.07
CA PRO A 28 -0.09 5.86 -13.98
C PRO A 28 1.19 5.26 -14.57
N ASP A 29 2.34 5.79 -14.18
CA ASP A 29 3.63 5.21 -14.56
C ASP A 29 3.78 3.88 -13.81
N ALA A 30 3.96 2.79 -14.54
CA ALA A 30 4.13 1.48 -13.91
C ALA A 30 5.53 1.28 -13.30
N ASN A 31 6.43 2.26 -13.48
CA ASN A 31 7.81 2.23 -12.98
C ASN A 31 8.02 3.07 -11.72
N VAL A 32 6.96 3.67 -11.15
CA VAL A 32 7.00 4.20 -9.77
C VAL A 32 7.00 3.03 -8.79
N ASP A 33 8.22 2.57 -8.54
CA ASP A 33 8.82 2.09 -7.28
C ASP A 33 8.18 0.98 -6.44
N ILE A 34 7.03 0.41 -6.81
CA ILE A 34 6.42 -0.63 -5.95
C ILE A 34 6.59 -2.04 -6.54
N ILE A 35 6.56 -2.22 -7.87
CA ILE A 35 6.70 -3.54 -8.52
C ILE A 35 7.49 -3.43 -9.85
N ALA A 36 8.64 -2.77 -9.83
CA ALA A 36 9.50 -2.71 -11.01
C ALA A 36 10.34 -4.00 -11.13
N PRO A 37 10.48 -4.60 -12.32
CA PRO A 37 11.31 -5.80 -12.50
C PRO A 37 12.80 -5.55 -12.21
N ASP A 38 13.22 -4.29 -12.18
CA ASP A 38 14.57 -3.81 -11.86
C ASP A 38 14.66 -3.13 -10.47
N LEU A 39 13.64 -3.29 -9.61
CA LEU A 39 13.61 -2.67 -8.29
C LEU A 39 14.84 -3.05 -7.45
N GLY A 40 15.32 -4.29 -7.57
CA GLY A 40 16.52 -4.76 -6.87
C GLY A 40 17.78 -3.98 -7.26
N GLU A 41 18.04 -3.84 -8.55
CA GLU A 41 19.19 -3.07 -9.06
C GLU A 41 19.11 -1.60 -8.67
N ARG A 42 17.90 -1.02 -8.70
CA ARG A 42 17.65 0.38 -8.30
C ARG A 42 17.88 0.60 -6.80
N MET A 43 17.46 -0.33 -5.94
CA MET A 43 17.72 -0.26 -4.51
C MET A 43 19.22 -0.41 -4.18
N ILE A 44 19.96 -1.25 -4.92
CA ILE A 44 21.42 -1.37 -4.78
C ILE A 44 22.12 -0.07 -5.19
N ALA A 45 21.70 0.55 -6.30
CA ALA A 45 22.24 1.84 -6.74
C ALA A 45 21.93 2.97 -5.74
N ALA A 46 20.71 3.00 -5.20
CA ALA A 46 20.32 3.97 -4.16
C ALA A 46 21.19 3.80 -2.90
N ARG A 47 21.38 2.56 -2.42
CA ARG A 47 22.23 2.25 -1.26
C ARG A 47 23.68 2.66 -1.48
N THR A 48 24.25 2.37 -2.64
CA THR A 48 25.65 2.71 -2.97
C THR A 48 25.86 4.21 -3.17
N SER A 49 24.83 4.97 -3.53
CA SER A 49 24.86 6.42 -3.61
C SER A 49 24.67 7.15 -2.26
N GLY A 50 24.37 6.41 -1.18
CA GLY A 50 24.05 6.99 0.12
C GLY A 50 22.66 7.65 0.18
N ALA A 51 21.77 7.32 -0.77
CA ALA A 51 20.41 7.82 -0.77
C ALA A 51 19.62 7.13 0.35
N VAL A 52 19.37 7.86 1.44
CA VAL A 52 18.42 7.45 2.48
C VAL A 52 17.02 7.75 1.97
N VAL A 53 16.32 6.74 1.48
CA VAL A 53 14.87 6.83 1.28
C VAL A 53 14.24 6.67 2.66
N ALA A 54 14.00 7.79 3.33
CA ALA A 54 13.18 7.78 4.53
C ALA A 54 11.74 7.52 4.08
N ALA A 55 11.22 6.34 4.36
CA ALA A 55 9.80 6.10 4.21
C ALA A 55 9.08 7.00 5.23
N GLU A 56 8.28 7.95 4.72
CA GLU A 56 7.35 8.69 5.57
C GLU A 56 6.39 7.65 6.18
N PRO A 57 6.20 7.62 7.52
CA PRO A 57 5.30 6.67 8.14
C PRO A 57 3.91 6.78 7.54
N THR A 58 3.36 5.67 7.08
CA THR A 58 1.96 5.62 6.65
C THR A 58 1.10 6.13 7.80
N PRO A 59 0.25 7.14 7.58
CA PRO A 59 -0.65 7.61 8.62
C PRO A 59 -1.50 6.42 9.08
N MET A 60 -1.56 6.20 10.41
CA MET A 60 -2.30 5.07 10.95
C MET A 60 -3.78 5.22 10.58
N PRO A 61 -4.37 4.27 9.85
CA PRO A 61 -5.81 4.27 9.67
C PRO A 61 -6.44 3.99 11.03
N VAL A 62 -7.36 4.86 11.44
CA VAL A 62 -8.26 4.57 12.55
C VAL A 62 -9.51 3.96 11.92
N LEU A 63 -9.79 2.69 12.16
CA LEU A 63 -10.92 1.98 11.56
C LEU A 63 -12.25 2.68 11.82
N ALA A 64 -12.37 3.35 12.99
CA ALA A 64 -13.54 4.14 13.34
C ALA A 64 -13.80 5.34 12.41
N ASP A 65 -12.78 5.83 11.72
CA ASP A 65 -12.88 6.96 10.79
C ASP A 65 -13.18 6.51 9.35
N LEU A 66 -13.21 5.20 9.09
CA LEU A 66 -13.41 4.62 7.77
C LEU A 66 -14.85 4.13 7.57
N THR A 67 -15.37 4.33 6.37
CA THR A 67 -16.60 3.69 5.91
C THR A 67 -16.37 2.21 5.60
N PRO A 68 -17.40 1.34 5.68
CA PRO A 68 -17.27 -0.05 5.25
C PRO A 68 -16.73 -0.19 3.82
N GLU A 69 -17.14 0.69 2.91
CA GLU A 69 -16.65 0.70 1.54
C GLU A 69 -15.14 0.99 1.46
N GLU A 70 -14.61 1.85 2.33
CA GLU A 70 -13.18 2.14 2.44
C GLU A 70 -12.40 1.00 3.10
N ILE A 71 -12.97 0.37 4.14
CA ILE A 71 -12.36 -0.78 4.83
C ILE A 71 -12.20 -1.96 3.86
N TYR A 72 -13.18 -2.16 2.97
CA TYR A 72 -13.21 -3.29 2.05
C TYR A 72 -12.74 -2.95 0.62
N ALA A 73 -12.25 -1.73 0.40
CA ALA A 73 -11.79 -1.30 -0.92
C ALA A 73 -10.67 -2.21 -1.44
N GLY A 74 -10.84 -2.75 -2.64
CA GLY A 74 -9.86 -3.61 -3.30
C GLY A 74 -9.86 -5.06 -2.81
N LEU A 75 -10.76 -5.47 -1.93
CA LEU A 75 -10.89 -6.90 -1.59
C LEU A 75 -11.49 -7.68 -2.78
N PRO A 76 -11.00 -8.91 -3.03
CA PRO A 76 -11.61 -9.82 -3.99
C PRO A 76 -13.09 -10.12 -3.68
N ASP A 77 -13.90 -10.32 -4.73
CA ASP A 77 -15.35 -10.57 -4.60
C ASP A 77 -15.69 -11.76 -3.67
N ASP A 78 -14.87 -12.81 -3.67
CA ASP A 78 -15.06 -13.98 -2.81
C ASP A 78 -14.78 -13.67 -1.33
N VAL A 79 -13.81 -12.80 -1.06
CA VAL A 79 -13.54 -12.30 0.29
C VAL A 79 -14.66 -11.37 0.76
N LEU A 80 -15.14 -10.47 -0.10
CA LEU A 80 -16.29 -9.61 0.22
C LEU A 80 -17.53 -10.42 0.60
N ALA A 81 -17.84 -11.47 -0.17
CA ALA A 81 -18.96 -12.37 0.12
C ALA A 81 -18.76 -13.14 1.45
N ALA A 82 -17.53 -13.49 1.79
CA ALA A 82 -17.22 -14.13 3.07
C ALA A 82 -17.38 -13.17 4.25
N VAL A 83 -17.00 -11.90 4.10
CA VAL A 83 -17.14 -10.86 5.13
C VAL A 83 -18.60 -10.61 5.51
N GLU A 84 -19.53 -10.63 4.55
CA GLU A 84 -20.97 -10.45 4.81
C GLU A 84 -21.53 -11.48 5.80
N ASN A 85 -20.93 -12.67 5.84
CA ASN A 85 -21.33 -13.79 6.69
C ASN A 85 -20.32 -14.09 7.80
N ALA A 86 -19.35 -13.21 8.03
CA ALA A 86 -18.32 -13.42 9.04
C ALA A 86 -18.90 -13.33 10.46
N ASP A 87 -18.49 -14.26 11.32
CA ASP A 87 -18.88 -14.30 12.73
C ASP A 87 -17.64 -14.09 13.62
N PRO A 88 -17.53 -12.96 14.34
CA PRO A 88 -16.43 -12.71 15.27
C PRO A 88 -16.28 -13.80 16.35
N ALA A 89 -17.38 -14.42 16.80
CA ALA A 89 -17.33 -15.48 17.81
C ALA A 89 -16.72 -16.78 17.25
N ALA A 90 -16.95 -17.06 15.96
CA ALA A 90 -16.25 -18.14 15.27
C ALA A 90 -14.75 -17.85 15.17
N GLY A 91 -14.37 -16.59 14.92
CA GLY A 91 -12.97 -16.15 14.94
C GLY A 91 -12.29 -16.33 16.30
N GLU A 92 -12.96 -15.94 17.38
CA GLU A 92 -12.48 -16.17 18.75
C GLU A 92 -12.30 -17.66 19.03
N THR A 93 -13.29 -18.49 18.66
CA THR A 93 -13.22 -19.94 18.81
C THR A 93 -12.02 -20.51 18.07
N LEU A 94 -11.79 -20.09 16.82
CA LEU A 94 -10.64 -20.52 16.03
C LEU A 94 -9.31 -20.13 16.70
N ALA A 95 -9.21 -18.91 17.22
CA ALA A 95 -8.00 -18.44 17.91
C ALA A 95 -7.69 -19.28 19.16
N LEU A 96 -8.72 -19.68 19.90
CA LEU A 96 -8.60 -20.56 21.06
C LEU A 96 -8.22 -21.98 20.64
N THR A 97 -8.96 -22.59 19.70
CA THR A 97 -8.78 -24.00 19.33
C THR A 97 -7.47 -24.27 18.60
N ASN A 98 -6.94 -23.28 17.89
CA ASN A 98 -5.65 -23.40 17.19
C ASN A 98 -4.46 -22.89 18.03
N GLY A 99 -4.69 -22.50 19.29
CA GLY A 99 -3.64 -22.11 20.22
C GLY A 99 -3.00 -20.75 19.95
N CYS A 100 -3.62 -19.90 19.12
CA CYS A 100 -3.13 -18.55 18.81
C CYS A 100 -2.95 -17.71 20.08
N VAL A 101 -3.90 -17.84 21.03
CA VAL A 101 -3.88 -17.13 22.31
C VAL A 101 -2.73 -17.56 23.24
N GLY A 102 -2.05 -18.67 22.92
CA GLY A 102 -0.86 -19.11 23.66
C GLY A 102 0.34 -18.19 23.43
N CYS A 103 0.38 -17.49 22.29
CA CYS A 103 1.43 -16.55 21.94
C CYS A 103 0.95 -15.09 21.86
N HIS A 104 -0.33 -14.85 21.60
CA HIS A 104 -0.89 -13.50 21.43
C HIS A 104 -1.97 -13.22 22.47
N SER A 105 -1.90 -12.07 23.13
CA SER A 105 -2.92 -11.64 24.10
C SER A 105 -3.75 -10.48 23.55
N LEU A 106 -4.99 -10.36 24.02
CA LEU A 106 -5.80 -9.14 23.86
C LEU A 106 -5.63 -8.17 25.04
N ASP A 107 -4.93 -8.57 26.10
CA ASP A 107 -4.54 -7.68 27.20
C ASP A 107 -3.29 -6.89 26.78
N PRO A 108 -3.36 -5.54 26.72
CA PRO A 108 -2.22 -4.71 26.32
C PRO A 108 -1.05 -4.76 27.31
N THR A 109 -1.28 -5.23 28.54
CA THR A 109 -0.26 -5.31 29.60
C THR A 109 0.42 -6.68 29.67
N ALA A 110 -0.12 -7.68 28.97
CA ALA A 110 0.43 -9.03 28.98
C ALA A 110 1.73 -9.11 28.17
N GLN A 111 2.78 -9.65 28.79
CA GLN A 111 4.04 -9.98 28.14
C GLN A 111 3.96 -11.41 27.58
N MET A 112 3.83 -11.54 26.27
CA MET A 112 3.72 -12.82 25.56
C MET A 112 4.85 -13.02 24.55
N THR A 113 4.96 -14.22 23.96
CA THR A 113 5.96 -14.51 22.91
C THR A 113 5.68 -13.75 21.62
N GLY A 114 4.41 -13.63 21.23
CA GLY A 114 3.98 -12.84 20.09
C GLY A 114 3.55 -11.42 20.50
N PRO A 115 3.45 -10.49 19.53
CA PRO A 115 2.88 -9.17 19.79
C PRO A 115 1.44 -9.26 20.30
N THR A 116 1.02 -8.26 21.07
CA THR A 116 -0.39 -8.15 21.47
C THR A 116 -1.29 -7.98 20.23
N TRP A 117 -2.50 -8.53 20.30
CA TRP A 117 -3.58 -8.29 19.34
C TRP A 117 -4.51 -7.16 19.79
N TYR A 118 -4.26 -6.58 20.96
CA TYR A 118 -4.96 -5.38 21.41
C TYR A 118 -4.83 -4.28 20.35
N ASP A 119 -5.97 -3.74 19.89
CA ASP A 119 -6.08 -2.72 18.85
C ASP A 119 -5.31 -3.00 17.55
N ILE A 120 -5.13 -4.29 17.18
CA ILE A 120 -4.36 -4.67 15.99
C ILE A 120 -4.93 -4.10 14.68
N GLY A 121 -6.25 -3.91 14.61
CA GLY A 121 -6.91 -3.30 13.46
C GLY A 121 -6.56 -1.82 13.26
N ASP A 122 -6.18 -1.13 14.34
CA ASP A 122 -5.81 0.28 14.37
C ASP A 122 -4.28 0.49 14.52
N THR A 123 -3.50 -0.58 14.36
CA THR A 123 -2.05 -0.56 14.58
C THR A 123 -1.29 -0.80 13.28
N ALA A 124 -0.50 0.18 12.85
CA ALA A 124 0.51 -0.01 11.81
C ALA A 124 1.84 -0.49 12.43
N VAL A 125 2.42 -1.56 11.88
CA VAL A 125 3.72 -2.09 12.35
C VAL A 125 4.80 -1.97 11.29
N GLN A 126 6.02 -1.64 11.72
CA GLN A 126 7.20 -1.74 10.88
C GLN A 126 7.79 -3.14 11.01
N ILE A 127 8.02 -3.80 9.87
CA ILE A 127 8.68 -5.09 9.84
C ILE A 127 10.19 -4.83 9.83
N ASN A 128 10.85 -5.12 10.94
CA ASN A 128 12.32 -5.11 10.98
C ASN A 128 12.82 -6.43 10.40
N LEU A 129 13.23 -6.43 9.12
CA LEU A 129 13.96 -7.55 8.55
C LEU A 129 15.39 -7.51 9.12
N GLY A 130 15.56 -8.15 10.28
CA GLY A 130 16.88 -8.34 10.86
C GLY A 130 17.77 -9.16 9.93
N ASP A 131 18.99 -8.65 9.73
CA ASP A 131 20.12 -9.21 8.95
C ASP A 131 20.01 -9.17 7.42
N MET A 132 20.57 -8.10 6.83
CA MET A 132 21.66 -8.30 5.87
C MET A 132 22.85 -7.43 6.30
N THR A 133 23.56 -7.93 7.31
CA THR A 133 24.87 -7.55 7.86
C THR A 133 25.34 -6.09 7.68
N SER A 134 25.58 -5.43 8.82
CA SER A 134 26.29 -4.16 9.05
C SER A 134 25.44 -2.88 9.04
N GLY A 135 25.21 -2.35 10.25
CA GLY A 135 25.20 -0.91 10.53
C GLY A 135 23.99 -0.06 10.15
N ASP A 136 23.24 -0.42 9.11
CA ASP A 136 22.14 0.41 8.61
C ASP A 136 20.80 -0.31 8.74
N SER A 137 19.94 0.20 9.62
CA SER A 137 18.52 -0.11 9.70
C SER A 137 17.83 0.31 8.40
N ALA A 138 17.90 -0.52 7.35
CA ALA A 138 17.05 -0.35 6.18
C ALA A 138 15.61 -0.69 6.58
N GLN A 139 14.82 0.35 6.84
CA GLN A 139 13.37 0.21 7.03
C GLN A 139 12.76 -0.18 5.68
N VAL A 140 12.40 -1.45 5.53
CA VAL A 140 11.57 -1.89 4.41
C VAL A 140 10.13 -1.79 4.88
N VAL A 141 9.47 -0.68 4.54
CA VAL A 141 8.02 -0.55 4.66
C VAL A 141 7.42 -1.36 3.51
N PHE A 142 6.90 -2.54 3.82
CA PHE A 142 6.06 -3.27 2.89
C PHE A 142 4.68 -2.63 2.90
N ASP A 143 4.33 -1.93 1.82
CA ASP A 143 2.94 -1.64 1.53
C ASP A 143 2.26 -2.97 1.22
N VAL A 144 1.41 -3.44 2.13
CA VAL A 144 0.39 -4.44 1.77
C VAL A 144 -0.62 -3.71 0.90
N VAL A 145 -0.29 -3.55 -0.39
CA VAL A 145 -1.25 -3.17 -1.41
C VAL A 145 -2.12 -4.39 -1.65
N VAL A 146 -3.25 -4.44 -0.94
CA VAL A 146 -4.36 -5.29 -1.32
C VAL A 146 -4.83 -4.78 -2.68
N LYS A 147 -4.61 -5.60 -3.72
CA LYS A 147 -5.06 -5.36 -5.08
C LYS A 147 -6.46 -5.88 -5.28
#